data_AF-A0A518CRJ0-F1
#
_entry.id   AF-A0A518CRJ0-F1
#
_cell.length_a   1.000
_cell.length_b   1.000
_cell.length_c   1.000
_cell.angle_alpha   90.00
_cell.angle_beta   90.00
_cell.angle_gamma   90.00
#
_symmetry.space_group_name_H-M   'P 1'
#
loop_
_entity.id
_entity.type
_entity.pdbx_description
1 polymer ?
#
loop_
_entity_poly.entity_id
_entity_poly.type
_entity_poly.pdbx_seq_one_letter_code
_entity_poly.pdbx_strand_id
1 'polypeptide(L)'
;MDYKLRPIGKNCAASGEPLEPGSVCFSVVVERQGVFVREDYSEQAWDGPPENAVGFWQSVVPDLERGKPKVLDAEALMQYFEQLSEEGNEAVEKNRYVIALMLLQKRRMTVEDSRRDGNEEFLICSGKQGEGPFEIKNFSLPEEEVRLMQDQLRASLAAA
;
A
#
# COMPACT_ATOMS: atom_id res chain seq x y z
N MET A 1 12.55 25.14 6.41
CA MET A 1 13.82 24.62 5.83
C MET A 1 13.47 23.34 5.11
N ASP A 2 13.73 23.27 3.81
CA ASP A 2 13.57 22.05 3.01
C ASP A 2 14.89 21.26 3.03
N TYR A 3 14.95 20.20 3.83
CA TYR A 3 16.09 19.29 3.84
C TYR A 3 15.85 18.17 2.82
N LYS A 4 16.51 18.24 1.66
CA LYS A 4 16.40 17.20 0.63
C LYS A 4 17.43 16.10 0.85
N LEU A 5 17.06 15.09 1.65
CA LEU A 5 17.84 13.86 1.76
C LEU A 5 17.52 12.91 0.61
N ARG A 6 18.54 12.22 0.10
CA ARG A 6 18.36 11.21 -0.96
C ARG A 6 17.62 9.98 -0.42
N PRO A 7 16.93 9.21 -1.28
CA PRO A 7 16.51 7.85 -0.96
C PRO A 7 17.72 6.99 -0.52
N ILE A 8 17.43 5.83 0.05
CA ILE A 8 18.48 4.86 0.43
C ILE A 8 19.40 4.57 -0.76
N GLY A 9 20.70 4.55 -0.49
CA GLY A 9 21.72 4.18 -1.45
C GLY A 9 21.59 2.72 -1.90
N LYS A 10 22.20 2.40 -3.04
CA LYS A 10 22.29 1.01 -3.54
C LYS A 10 23.47 0.24 -2.94
N ASN A 11 24.43 0.95 -2.37
CA ASN A 11 25.70 0.41 -1.91
C ASN A 11 26.02 0.96 -0.52
N CYS A 12 26.66 0.14 0.30
CA CYS A 12 27.17 0.52 1.60
C CYS A 12 28.26 1.59 1.46
N ALA A 13 28.17 2.67 2.25
CA ALA A 13 29.12 3.78 2.24
C ALA A 13 30.52 3.38 2.73
N ALA A 14 30.62 2.36 3.60
CA ALA A 14 31.90 1.87 4.13
C ALA A 14 32.54 0.81 3.21
N SER A 15 31.80 -0.24 2.85
CA SER A 15 32.36 -1.37 2.10
C SER A 15 32.23 -1.25 0.58
N GLY A 16 31.33 -0.40 0.07
CA GLY A 16 30.99 -0.34 -1.36
C GLY A 16 30.12 -1.48 -1.86
N GLU A 17 29.92 -2.52 -1.05
CA GLU A 17 29.09 -3.68 -1.39
C GLU A 17 27.60 -3.30 -1.55
N PRO A 18 26.83 -4.03 -2.37
CA PRO A 18 25.40 -3.79 -2.52
C PRO A 18 24.63 -3.87 -1.18
N LEU A 19 23.65 -2.99 -1.02
CA LEU A 19 22.64 -3.09 0.02
C LEU A 19 21.52 -3.98 -0.54
N GLU A 20 21.48 -5.23 -0.08
CA GLU A 20 20.54 -6.23 -0.58
C GLU A 20 19.10 -5.97 -0.11
N PRO A 21 18.08 -6.10 -0.98
CA PRO A 21 16.68 -6.04 -0.57
C PRO A 21 16.36 -6.91 0.65
N GLY A 22 15.61 -6.37 1.60
CA GLY A 22 15.24 -7.04 2.83
C GLY A 22 16.33 -7.08 3.91
N SER A 23 17.56 -6.67 3.61
CA SER A 23 18.63 -6.57 4.61
C SER A 23 18.46 -5.33 5.51
N VAL A 24 19.06 -5.39 6.70
CA VAL A 24 19.12 -4.25 7.62
C VAL A 24 20.15 -3.24 7.12
N CYS A 25 19.74 -1.97 7.13
CA CYS A 25 20.58 -0.83 6.78
C CYS A 25 20.54 0.24 7.87
N PHE A 26 21.70 0.76 8.25
CA PHE A 26 21.85 1.91 9.11
C PHE A 26 22.10 3.15 8.27
N SER A 27 21.24 4.15 8.40
CA SER A 27 21.34 5.42 7.69
C SER A 27 21.76 6.51 8.65
N VAL A 28 22.73 7.32 8.21
CA VAL A 28 23.27 8.45 8.97
C VAL A 28 23.12 9.71 8.15
N VAL A 29 22.73 10.80 8.79
CA VAL A 29 22.83 12.15 8.22
C VAL A 29 24.02 12.85 8.83
N VAL A 30 24.97 13.24 7.99
CA VAL A 30 26.14 14.04 8.37
C VAL A 30 26.09 15.38 7.66
N GLU A 31 26.62 16.42 8.31
CA GLU A 31 26.82 17.71 7.66
C GLU A 31 28.24 17.77 7.07
N ARG A 32 28.34 17.99 5.76
CA ARG A 32 29.61 18.19 5.06
C ARG A 32 29.54 19.54 4.33
N GLN A 33 30.43 20.47 4.70
CA GLN A 33 30.53 21.80 4.08
C GLN A 33 29.19 22.57 4.03
N GLY A 34 28.37 22.48 5.09
CA GLY A 34 27.05 23.14 5.15
C GLY A 34 25.92 22.40 4.42
N VAL A 35 26.16 21.17 3.95
CA VAL A 35 25.17 20.34 3.25
C VAL A 35 24.93 19.05 4.03
N PHE A 36 23.66 18.72 4.25
CA PHE A 36 23.27 17.44 4.84
C PHE A 36 23.36 16.32 3.80
N VAL A 37 24.16 15.31 4.12
CA VAL A 37 24.37 14.13 3.28
C VAL A 37 23.91 12.90 4.06
N ARG A 38 23.09 12.06 3.41
CA ARG A 38 22.76 10.73 3.88
C ARG A 38 23.84 9.74 3.43
N GLU A 39 24.34 8.95 4.36
CA GLU A 39 25.21 7.79 4.14
C GLU A 39 24.52 6.54 4.68
N ASP A 40 24.59 5.44 3.94
CA ASP A 40 23.87 4.20 4.25
C ASP A 40 24.88 3.06 4.43
N TYR A 41 24.76 2.29 5.50
CA TYR A 41 25.69 1.23 5.89
C TYR A 41 24.95 -0.10 5.98
N SER A 42 25.58 -1.17 5.52
CA SER A 42 25.10 -2.52 5.81
C SER A 42 25.27 -2.83 7.29
N GLU A 43 24.45 -3.73 7.82
CA GLU A 43 24.60 -4.22 9.20
C GLU A 43 26.02 -4.73 9.51
N GLN A 44 26.65 -5.39 8.54
CA GLN A 44 28.00 -5.95 8.69
C GLN A 44 29.11 -4.89 8.75
N ALA A 45 28.89 -3.72 8.15
CA ALA A 45 29.88 -2.64 8.06
C ALA A 45 29.51 -1.45 8.97
N TRP A 46 28.60 -1.68 9.93
CA TRP A 46 28.13 -0.65 10.84
C TRP A 46 28.90 -0.68 12.16
N ASP A 47 29.70 0.37 12.39
CA ASP A 47 30.49 0.55 13.62
C ASP A 47 29.88 1.58 14.59
N GLY A 48 28.64 2.00 14.33
CA GLY A 48 27.96 3.09 15.06
C GLY A 48 28.03 4.43 14.31
N PRO A 49 27.28 5.44 14.79
CA PRO A 49 27.24 6.74 14.13
C PRO A 49 28.57 7.50 14.31
N PRO A 50 29.06 8.20 13.28
CA PRO A 50 30.23 9.06 13.39
C PRO A 50 29.95 10.25 14.32
N GLU A 51 31.01 10.84 14.91
CA GLU A 51 30.89 11.96 15.85
C GLU A 51 30.16 13.19 15.27
N ASN A 52 30.26 13.40 13.95
CA ASN A 52 29.59 14.51 13.25
C ASN A 52 28.19 14.13 12.72
N ALA A 53 27.60 13.03 13.19
CA ALA A 53 26.24 12.66 12.85
C ALA A 53 25.22 13.64 13.45
N VAL A 54 24.34 14.13 12.59
CA VAL A 54 23.17 14.93 12.96
C VAL A 54 22.06 14.03 13.49
N GLY A 55 21.99 12.80 12.96
CA GLY A 55 21.08 11.76 13.40
C GLY A 55 21.32 10.46 12.63
N PHE A 56 20.85 9.35 13.18
CA PHE A 56 20.91 8.05 12.54
C PHE A 56 19.64 7.24 12.83
N TRP A 57 19.32 6.30 11.95
CA TRP A 57 18.20 5.38 12.12
C TRP A 57 18.50 4.03 11.46
N GLN A 58 17.82 3.00 11.93
CA GLN A 58 17.82 1.69 11.31
C GLN A 58 16.61 1.57 10.37
N SER A 59 16.80 0.94 9.22
CA SER A 59 15.75 0.66 8.24
C SER A 59 16.00 -0.68 7.55
N VAL A 60 15.03 -1.12 6.74
CA VAL A 60 15.15 -2.30 5.88
C VAL A 60 15.27 -1.81 4.44
N VAL A 61 16.21 -2.38 3.68
CA VAL A 61 16.40 -2.05 2.27
C VAL A 61 15.15 -2.46 1.48
N PRO A 62 14.49 -1.53 0.76
CA PRO A 62 13.30 -1.85 0.00
C PRO A 62 13.66 -2.73 -1.21
N ASP A 63 12.81 -3.71 -1.48
CA ASP A 63 12.87 -4.45 -2.73
C ASP A 63 12.23 -3.62 -3.86
N LEU A 64 13.07 -2.94 -4.64
CA LEU A 64 12.63 -2.11 -5.75
C LEU A 64 12.38 -2.93 -7.04
N GLU A 65 12.85 -4.17 -7.09
CA GLU A 65 12.73 -5.10 -8.23
C GLU A 65 11.53 -6.05 -8.10
N ARG A 66 11.02 -6.29 -6.87
CA ARG A 66 9.63 -6.69 -6.67
C ARG A 66 8.75 -5.58 -7.21
N GLY A 67 8.41 -5.72 -8.50
CA GLY A 67 7.70 -4.74 -9.28
C GLY A 67 6.60 -4.11 -8.44
N LYS A 68 6.52 -2.77 -8.47
CA LYS A 68 5.44 -2.02 -7.84
C LYS A 68 4.16 -2.81 -8.09
N PRO A 69 3.41 -3.23 -7.05
CA PRO A 69 2.19 -4.00 -7.27
C PRO A 69 1.42 -3.30 -8.36
N LYS A 70 1.12 -4.01 -9.46
CA LYS A 70 0.40 -3.44 -10.62
C LYS A 70 -0.70 -2.59 -10.02
N VAL A 71 -0.63 -1.27 -10.23
CA VAL A 71 -1.64 -0.38 -9.68
C VAL A 71 -2.93 -0.82 -10.33
N LEU A 72 -3.79 -1.46 -9.55
CA LEU A 72 -5.10 -1.87 -10.02
C LEU A 72 -5.81 -0.63 -10.53
N ASP A 73 -6.04 -0.62 -11.84
CA ASP A 73 -6.76 0.45 -12.51
C ASP A 73 -8.18 0.52 -11.92
N ALA A 74 -8.65 1.73 -11.64
CA ALA A 74 -9.97 1.93 -11.09
C ALA A 74 -11.05 1.41 -12.04
N GLU A 75 -10.83 1.49 -13.36
CA GLU A 75 -11.75 0.93 -14.36
C GLU A 75 -11.74 -0.59 -14.37
N ALA A 76 -10.57 -1.23 -14.28
CA ALA A 76 -10.50 -2.69 -14.17
C ALA A 76 -11.16 -3.21 -12.88
N LEU A 77 -10.99 -2.49 -11.76
CA LEU A 77 -11.70 -2.79 -10.51
C LEU A 77 -13.21 -2.65 -10.65
N MET A 78 -13.68 -1.62 -11.36
CA MET A 78 -15.11 -1.40 -11.61
C MET A 78 -15.70 -2.52 -12.48
N GLN A 79 -15.03 -2.88 -13.57
CA GLN A 79 -15.44 -3.99 -14.44
C GLN A 79 -15.51 -5.31 -13.67
N TYR A 80 -14.51 -5.58 -12.83
CA TYR A 80 -14.52 -6.78 -12.01
C TYR A 80 -15.64 -6.76 -10.97
N PHE A 81 -15.90 -5.61 -10.34
CA PHE A 81 -17.01 -5.44 -9.41
C PHE A 81 -18.37 -5.77 -10.07
N GLU A 82 -18.61 -5.31 -11.30
CA GLU A 82 -19.84 -5.57 -12.04
C GLU A 82 -19.98 -7.03 -12.51
N GLN A 83 -18.86 -7.73 -12.70
CA GLN A 83 -18.85 -9.15 -13.05
C GLN A 83 -19.17 -10.06 -11.87
N LEU A 84 -18.97 -9.61 -10.62
CA LEU A 84 -19.32 -10.39 -9.44
C LEU A 84 -20.85 -10.47 -9.31
N SER A 85 -21.39 -11.67 -9.54
CA SER A 85 -22.81 -11.97 -9.32
C SER A 85 -23.13 -12.14 -7.83
N GLU A 86 -24.31 -11.68 -7.41
CA GLU A 86 -24.90 -11.94 -6.08
C GLU A 86 -25.38 -13.41 -5.99
N GLU A 87 -24.47 -14.38 -6.11
CA GLU A 87 -24.83 -15.82 -6.11
C GLU A 87 -25.05 -16.43 -4.70
N GLY A 88 -25.44 -15.62 -3.70
CA GLY A 88 -25.67 -16.09 -2.33
C GLY A 88 -24.43 -16.71 -1.66
N ASN A 89 -23.25 -16.45 -2.22
CA ASN A 89 -21.96 -16.91 -1.71
C ASN A 89 -21.32 -15.79 -0.89
N GLU A 90 -21.25 -15.98 0.44
CA GLU A 90 -20.68 -14.99 1.37
C GLU A 90 -19.25 -14.57 1.00
N ALA A 91 -18.43 -15.46 0.43
CA ALA A 91 -17.09 -15.11 -0.02
C ALA A 91 -17.11 -14.13 -1.21
N VAL A 92 -18.07 -14.29 -2.12
CA VAL A 92 -18.29 -13.38 -3.25
C VAL A 92 -18.79 -12.03 -2.76
N GLU A 93 -19.73 -12.02 -1.81
CA GLU A 93 -20.24 -10.80 -1.19
C GLU A 93 -19.16 -10.03 -0.43
N LYS A 94 -18.29 -10.72 0.33
CA LYS A 94 -17.14 -10.10 1.00
C LYS A 94 -16.15 -9.51 0.01
N ASN A 95 -15.85 -10.21 -1.08
CA ASN A 95 -15.00 -9.66 -2.14
C ASN A 95 -15.63 -8.41 -2.76
N ARG A 96 -16.94 -8.44 -3.04
CA ARG A 96 -17.68 -7.28 -3.57
C ARG A 96 -17.63 -6.09 -2.60
N TYR A 97 -17.78 -6.33 -1.30
CA TYR A 97 -17.59 -5.32 -0.27
C TYR A 97 -16.17 -4.74 -0.27
N VAL A 98 -15.12 -5.58 -0.28
CA VAL A 98 -13.72 -5.10 -0.28
C VAL A 98 -13.39 -4.31 -1.55
N ILE A 99 -13.86 -4.74 -2.72
CA ILE A 99 -13.67 -4.01 -3.98
C ILE A 99 -14.39 -2.66 -3.94
N ALA A 100 -15.59 -2.59 -3.36
CA ALA A 100 -16.29 -1.33 -3.17
C ALA A 100 -15.48 -0.36 -2.30
N LEU A 101 -14.89 -0.83 -1.19
CA LEU A 101 -13.99 -0.01 -0.38
C LEU A 101 -12.78 0.51 -1.19
N MET A 102 -12.19 -0.33 -2.04
CA MET A 102 -11.09 0.08 -2.93
C MET A 102 -11.51 1.15 -3.95
N LEU A 103 -12.71 1.01 -4.53
CA LEU A 103 -13.27 1.98 -5.47
C LEU A 103 -13.61 3.32 -4.80
N LEU A 104 -14.12 3.28 -3.55
CA LEU A 104 -14.35 4.46 -2.72
C LEU A 104 -13.04 5.19 -2.40
N GLN A 105 -11.98 4.47 -2.00
CA GLN A 105 -10.65 5.04 -1.75
C GLN A 105 -10.06 5.70 -3.01
N LYS A 106 -10.31 5.11 -4.18
CA LYS A 106 -9.90 5.65 -5.49
C LYS A 106 -10.84 6.73 -6.03
N ARG A 107 -11.93 7.07 -5.31
CA ARG A 107 -12.96 8.04 -5.71
C ARG A 107 -13.67 7.69 -7.03
N ARG A 108 -13.68 6.41 -7.43
CA ARG A 108 -14.41 5.89 -8.62
C ARG A 108 -15.86 5.53 -8.31
N MET A 109 -16.16 5.34 -7.03
CA MET A 109 -17.48 5.08 -6.46
C MET A 109 -17.79 6.11 -5.36
N THR A 110 -19.07 6.30 -5.05
CA THR A 110 -19.58 7.15 -3.96
C THR A 110 -20.63 6.39 -3.17
N VAL A 111 -20.69 6.61 -1.85
CA VAL A 111 -21.83 6.17 -1.03
C VAL A 111 -22.90 7.26 -1.12
N GLU A 112 -24.08 6.90 -1.59
CA GLU A 112 -25.24 7.79 -1.70
C GLU A 112 -26.11 7.72 -0.45
N ASP A 113 -26.29 6.51 0.10
CA ASP A 113 -27.13 6.27 1.27
C ASP A 113 -26.72 4.95 1.98
N SER A 114 -27.34 4.65 3.11
CA SER A 114 -27.21 3.39 3.84
C SER A 114 -28.55 2.90 4.36
N ARG A 115 -28.83 1.61 4.20
CA ARG A 115 -30.04 0.94 4.70
C ARG A 115 -29.67 -0.05 5.81
N ARG A 116 -30.57 -0.25 6.77
CA ARG A 116 -30.46 -1.32 7.76
C ARG A 116 -31.61 -2.29 7.61
N ASP A 117 -31.30 -3.57 7.72
CA ASP A 117 -32.26 -4.66 7.74
C ASP A 117 -31.95 -5.58 8.93
N GLY A 118 -32.69 -5.40 10.02
CA GLY A 118 -32.39 -6.05 11.29
C GLY A 118 -31.00 -5.67 11.84
N ASN A 119 -30.10 -6.66 11.90
CA ASN A 119 -28.71 -6.47 12.34
C ASN A 119 -27.72 -6.31 11.17
N GLU A 120 -28.22 -6.29 9.94
CA GLU A 120 -27.42 -6.11 8.74
C GLU A 120 -27.49 -4.65 8.29
N GLU A 121 -26.38 -4.15 7.78
CA GLU A 121 -26.26 -2.82 7.20
C GLU A 121 -25.83 -2.95 5.74
N PHE A 122 -26.41 -2.13 4.88
CA PHE A 122 -26.17 -2.10 3.44
C PHE A 122 -25.79 -0.69 3.02
N LEU A 123 -24.77 -0.58 2.18
CA LEU A 123 -24.35 0.66 1.55
C LEU A 123 -25.00 0.75 0.17
N ILE A 124 -25.60 1.90 -0.13
CA ILE A 124 -26.13 2.22 -1.45
C ILE A 124 -25.07 3.07 -2.16
N CYS A 125 -24.42 2.50 -3.15
CA CYS A 125 -23.28 3.11 -3.83
C CYS A 125 -23.57 3.39 -5.31
N SER A 126 -22.99 4.46 -5.84
CA SER A 126 -23.03 4.80 -7.27
C SER A 126 -21.61 4.91 -7.85
N GLY A 127 -21.46 4.53 -9.11
CA GLY A 127 -20.24 4.79 -9.87
C GLY A 127 -20.22 6.21 -10.42
N LYS A 128 -19.02 6.82 -10.51
CA LYS A 128 -18.86 8.20 -11.01
C LYS A 128 -19.23 8.38 -12.48
N GLN A 129 -19.41 7.32 -13.26
CA GLN A 129 -19.78 7.39 -14.67
C GLN A 129 -21.25 7.01 -14.91
N GLY A 130 -22.07 6.96 -13.85
CA GLY A 130 -23.50 6.69 -13.93
C GLY A 130 -23.89 5.23 -13.67
N GLU A 131 -22.98 4.41 -13.15
CA GLU A 131 -23.26 3.03 -12.79
C GLU A 131 -23.99 2.91 -11.43
N GLY A 132 -24.80 1.85 -11.29
CA GLY A 132 -25.58 1.59 -10.08
C GLY A 132 -27.03 2.12 -10.16
N PRO A 133 -27.71 2.29 -9.01
CA PRO A 133 -27.19 2.08 -7.65
C PRO A 133 -26.87 0.61 -7.36
N PHE A 134 -25.85 0.38 -6.55
CA PHE A 134 -25.46 -0.94 -6.05
C PHE A 134 -25.78 -1.02 -4.55
N GLU A 135 -26.52 -2.05 -4.14
CA GLU A 135 -26.71 -2.38 -2.73
C GLU A 135 -25.61 -3.37 -2.30
N ILE A 136 -24.81 -2.99 -1.31
CA ILE A 136 -23.61 -3.73 -0.90
C ILE A 136 -23.69 -3.97 0.60
N LYS A 137 -23.72 -5.24 1.02
CA LYS A 137 -23.69 -5.59 2.45
C LYS A 137 -22.42 -5.05 3.10
N ASN A 138 -22.59 -4.31 4.20
CA ASN A 138 -21.50 -3.82 5.03
C ASN A 138 -21.08 -4.90 6.02
N PHE A 139 -20.00 -5.62 5.70
CA PHE A 139 -19.46 -6.65 6.58
C PHE A 139 -18.69 -6.11 7.79
N SER A 140 -18.42 -4.79 7.87
CA SER A 140 -17.66 -4.18 8.96
C SER A 140 -16.37 -4.94 9.31
N LEU A 141 -15.64 -5.38 8.28
CA LEU A 141 -14.45 -6.23 8.43
C LEU A 141 -13.32 -5.48 9.16
N PRO A 142 -12.53 -6.16 10.01
CA PRO A 142 -11.32 -5.60 10.60
C PRO A 142 -10.31 -5.16 9.54
N GLU A 143 -9.53 -4.11 9.82
CA GLU A 143 -8.55 -3.55 8.88
C GLU A 143 -7.54 -4.60 8.37
N GLU A 144 -7.09 -5.50 9.24
CA GLU A 144 -6.18 -6.59 8.90
C GLU A 144 -6.79 -7.56 7.87
N GLU A 145 -8.07 -7.90 8.03
CA GLU A 145 -8.80 -8.78 7.11
C GLU A 145 -9.02 -8.08 5.77
N VAL A 146 -9.42 -6.80 5.79
CA VAL A 146 -9.53 -5.99 4.58
C VAL A 146 -8.20 -5.96 3.83
N ARG A 147 -7.08 -5.77 4.52
CA ARG A 147 -5.74 -5.74 3.90
C ARG A 147 -5.39 -7.07 3.23
N LEU A 148 -5.61 -8.19 3.93
CA LEU A 148 -5.35 -9.54 3.38
C LEU A 148 -6.19 -9.82 2.13
N MET A 149 -7.50 -9.48 2.18
CA MET A 149 -8.39 -9.67 1.03
C MET A 149 -8.03 -8.75 -0.13
N GLN A 150 -7.63 -7.49 0.14
CA GLN A 150 -7.12 -6.61 -0.89
C GLN A 150 -5.89 -7.21 -1.59
N ASP A 151 -4.93 -7.71 -0.83
CA ASP A 151 -3.71 -8.31 -1.39
C ASP A 151 -4.00 -9.57 -2.23
N GLN A 152 -4.94 -10.41 -1.78
CA GLN A 152 -5.43 -11.55 -2.56
C GLN A 152 -6.09 -11.10 -3.88
N LEU A 153 -6.97 -10.09 -3.83
CA LEU A 153 -7.60 -9.52 -5.03
C LEU A 153 -6.58 -8.91 -5.99
N ARG A 154 -5.54 -8.23 -5.46
CA ARG A 154 -4.43 -7.71 -6.29
C ARG A 154 -3.71 -8.84 -7.01
N ALA A 155 -3.42 -9.94 -6.31
CA ALA A 155 -2.74 -11.08 -6.89
C ALA A 155 -3.59 -11.76 -7.97
N SER A 156 -4.88 -11.99 -7.72
CA SER A 156 -5.79 -12.62 -8.69
C SER A 156 -5.98 -11.77 -9.95
N LEU A 157 -6.17 -10.46 -9.81
CA LEU A 157 -6.37 -9.55 -10.95
C LEU A 157 -5.08 -9.23 -11.71
N ALA A 158 -3.90 -9.41 -11.10
CA ALA A 158 -2.63 -9.25 -11.78
C ALA A 158 -2.26 -10.43 -12.69
N ALA A 159 -2.87 -11.60 -12.43
CA ALA A 159 -2.65 -12.87 -13.13
C ALA A 159 -3.68 -13.16 -14.25
N ALA A 160 -4.77 -12.40 -14.32
CA ALA A 160 -5.75 -12.40 -15.40
C ALA A 160 -5.30 -11.49 -16.56
#